data_AF-A0A914PGM1-F1
#
_entry.id   AF-A0A914PGM1-F1
#
_cell.length_a   1.000
_cell.length_b   1.000
_cell.length_c   1.000
_cell.angle_alpha   90.00
_cell.angle_beta   90.00
_cell.angle_gamma   90.00
#
_symmetry.space_group_name_H-M   'P 1'
#
loop_
_entity.id
_entity.type
_entity.pdbx_description
1 polymer ?
#
loop_
_entity_poly.entity_id
_entity_poly.type
_entity_poly.pdbx_seq_one_letter_code
_entity_poly.pdbx_strand_id
1 'polypeptide(L)'
;MALAQEFPPQSTEDDFWIGANKLMAHGNWSWADGTSLDFTDWKRGEPQNITGSDCVALSIGEGYWSANDCFKNKSYVCAVPITTPVPTLPPFTNCSEGYTYFQPTHSCYGTVFGRKTNFTTAEKYCESVGAQLPSIHSYEEDHFLRG
;
A
#
# COMPACT_ATOMS: atom_id res chain seq x y z
N MET A 1 -18.77 8.83 4.91
CA MET A 1 -17.74 8.79 3.85
C MET A 1 -16.40 8.78 4.56
N ALA A 2 -15.55 7.77 4.35
CA ALA A 2 -14.17 7.80 4.81
C ALA A 2 -13.33 8.38 3.68
N LEU A 3 -12.51 9.39 3.97
CA LEU A 3 -11.59 10.00 3.02
C LEU A 3 -10.19 9.45 3.27
N ALA A 4 -9.35 9.45 2.24
CA ALA A 4 -7.92 9.34 2.48
C ALA A 4 -7.48 10.52 3.36
N GLN A 5 -6.52 10.30 4.25
CA GLN A 5 -5.96 11.36 5.07
C GLN A 5 -4.46 11.46 4.81
N GLU A 6 -3.92 12.68 4.86
CA GLU A 6 -2.47 12.91 4.94
C GLU A 6 -1.91 12.04 6.08
N PHE A 7 -0.75 11.41 5.86
CA PHE A 7 -0.11 10.38 6.70
C PHE A 7 -0.48 10.37 8.20
N PRO A 8 -0.61 9.18 8.82
CA PRO A 8 -1.32 8.94 10.08
C PRO A 8 -1.02 9.92 11.20
N PRO A 9 -2.04 10.36 11.97
CA PRO A 9 -1.80 10.83 13.32
C PRO A 9 -1.39 9.65 14.23
N GLN A 10 -0.10 9.52 14.50
CA GLN A 10 0.54 8.85 15.66
C GLN A 10 -0.11 7.59 16.27
N SER A 11 -0.80 6.74 15.51
CA SER A 11 -1.23 5.42 16.00
C SER A 11 -0.17 4.39 15.64
N THR A 12 0.78 4.18 16.55
CA THR A 12 1.89 3.23 16.40
C THR A 12 1.47 1.76 16.40
N GLU A 13 0.16 1.45 16.42
CA GLU A 13 -0.36 0.08 16.49
C GLU A 13 -1.19 -0.33 15.26
N ASP A 14 -1.32 0.53 14.25
CA ASP A 14 -2.04 0.18 13.03
C ASP A 14 -1.11 -0.43 11.98
N ASP A 15 -1.60 -1.52 11.38
CA ASP A 15 -1.02 -2.13 10.20
C ASP A 15 -1.88 -1.78 8.98
N PHE A 16 -1.24 -1.62 7.82
CA PHE A 16 -1.88 -1.25 6.57
C PHE A 16 -1.66 -2.33 5.53
N TRP A 17 -2.71 -2.74 4.82
CA TRP A 17 -2.54 -3.54 3.62
C TRP A 17 -1.71 -2.76 2.58
N ILE A 18 -0.71 -3.45 2.03
CA ILE A 18 0.08 -3.05 0.86
C ILE A 18 -0.15 -4.09 -0.26
N GLY A 19 0.29 -3.83 -1.48
CA GLY A 19 -0.08 -4.63 -2.65
C GLY A 19 0.52 -6.04 -2.71
N ALA A 20 1.49 -6.38 -1.85
CA ALA A 20 2.16 -7.67 -1.90
C ALA A 20 1.23 -8.79 -1.42
N ASN A 21 1.09 -9.83 -2.23
CA ASN A 21 0.25 -10.99 -1.95
C ASN A 21 0.69 -12.24 -2.74
N LYS A 22 0.14 -13.41 -2.37
CA LYS A 22 0.32 -14.70 -3.05
C LYS A 22 -0.87 -15.15 -3.89
N LEU A 23 -1.91 -14.32 -3.99
CA LEU A 23 -3.20 -14.69 -4.57
C LEU A 23 -3.14 -14.86 -6.08
N MET A 24 -2.24 -14.13 -6.76
CA MET A 24 -2.17 -14.10 -8.22
C MET A 24 -1.03 -14.95 -8.82
N ALA A 25 0.10 -15.13 -8.12
CA ALA A 25 1.31 -15.73 -8.68
C ALA A 25 1.56 -17.18 -8.26
N HIS A 26 0.52 -18.04 -8.31
CA HIS A 26 0.62 -19.48 -7.98
C HIS A 26 1.26 -19.76 -6.60
N GLY A 27 1.00 -18.92 -5.60
CA GLY A 27 1.58 -19.05 -4.26
C GLY A 27 2.92 -18.34 -4.05
N ASN A 28 3.46 -17.64 -5.06
CA ASN A 28 4.62 -16.76 -4.93
C ASN A 28 4.21 -15.34 -4.54
N TRP A 29 5.08 -14.64 -3.81
CA TRP A 29 4.87 -13.22 -3.50
C TRP A 29 4.99 -12.37 -4.77
N SER A 30 3.99 -11.52 -5.01
CA SER A 30 3.92 -10.59 -6.13
C SER A 30 3.18 -9.33 -5.74
N TRP A 31 3.47 -8.22 -6.40
CA TRP A 31 2.69 -7.00 -6.27
C TRP A 31 1.39 -7.07 -7.07
N ALA A 32 0.32 -6.49 -6.51
CA ALA A 32 -1.01 -6.41 -7.15
C ALA A 32 -1.00 -5.65 -8.49
N ASP A 33 -0.06 -4.72 -8.68
CA ASP A 33 0.11 -3.96 -9.92
C ASP A 33 0.90 -4.71 -11.01
N GLY A 34 1.38 -5.92 -10.72
CA GLY A 34 2.14 -6.77 -11.64
C GLY A 34 3.63 -6.43 -11.74
N THR A 35 4.13 -5.47 -10.97
CA THR A 35 5.57 -5.17 -10.90
C THR A 35 6.35 -6.28 -10.19
N SER A 36 7.66 -6.33 -10.41
CA SER A 36 8.54 -7.31 -9.77
C SER A 36 8.71 -7.01 -8.28
N LEU A 37 8.74 -8.06 -7.44
CA LEU A 37 9.12 -7.97 -6.03
C LEU A 37 10.66 -7.86 -5.90
N ASP A 38 11.20 -6.68 -6.22
CA ASP A 38 12.64 -6.36 -6.22
C ASP A 38 13.15 -5.76 -4.89
N PHE A 39 12.24 -5.28 -4.06
CA PHE A 39 12.50 -4.79 -2.71
C PHE A 39 11.58 -5.49 -1.70
N THR A 40 12.12 -5.79 -0.52
CA THR A 40 11.34 -6.30 0.61
C THR A 40 11.91 -5.82 1.94
N ASP A 41 11.05 -5.40 2.85
CA ASP A 41 11.44 -5.04 4.22
C ASP A 41 10.69 -5.90 5.27
N TRP A 42 10.88 -7.21 5.17
CA TRP A 42 10.23 -8.18 6.06
C TRP A 42 10.68 -8.01 7.51
N LYS A 43 9.73 -8.14 8.43
CA LYS A 43 10.03 -8.29 9.85
C LYS A 43 10.93 -9.50 10.06
N ARG A 44 11.85 -9.43 11.02
CA ARG A 44 12.70 -10.58 11.36
C ARG A 44 11.87 -11.84 11.62
N GLY A 45 12.09 -12.88 10.80
CA GLY A 45 11.37 -14.16 10.88
C GLY A 45 10.18 -14.27 9.93
N GLU A 46 9.86 -13.22 9.17
CA GLU A 46 8.87 -13.21 8.09
C GLU A 46 9.54 -13.36 6.70
N PRO A 47 8.79 -13.83 5.68
CA PRO A 47 7.44 -14.36 5.78
C PRO A 47 7.41 -15.74 6.43
N GLN A 48 6.55 -15.95 7.42
CA GLN A 48 6.34 -17.29 8.00
C GLN A 48 5.59 -18.18 7.01
N ASN A 49 5.93 -19.47 6.99
CA ASN A 49 5.24 -20.45 6.16
C ASN A 49 3.95 -20.95 6.84
N ILE A 50 3.05 -20.02 7.17
CA ILE A 50 1.74 -20.30 7.76
C ILE A 50 0.73 -20.38 6.63
N THR A 51 0.02 -21.50 6.54
CA THR A 51 -1.07 -21.69 5.58
C THR A 51 -2.12 -20.59 5.74
N GLY A 52 -2.42 -19.87 4.65
CA GLY A 52 -3.43 -18.80 4.62
C GLY A 52 -2.90 -17.40 4.95
N SER A 53 -1.63 -17.25 5.34
CA SER A 53 -0.97 -15.95 5.49
C SER A 53 -0.43 -15.44 4.15
N ASP A 54 -1.34 -15.13 3.23
CA ASP A 54 -1.04 -14.86 1.81
C ASP A 54 -1.09 -13.38 1.43
N CYS A 55 -1.33 -12.48 2.40
CA CYS A 55 -1.43 -11.04 2.19
C CYS A 55 -0.47 -10.27 3.09
N VAL A 56 0.13 -9.19 2.58
CA VAL A 56 1.17 -8.45 3.32
C VAL A 56 0.61 -7.17 3.91
N ALA A 57 0.91 -6.96 5.20
CA ALA A 57 0.66 -5.69 5.86
C ALA A 57 1.98 -5.03 6.31
N LEU A 58 2.04 -3.72 6.15
CA LEU A 58 3.09 -2.85 6.67
C LEU A 58 2.67 -2.34 8.06
N SER A 59 3.53 -2.54 9.07
CA SER A 59 3.31 -2.02 10.41
C SER A 59 4.01 -0.67 10.59
N ILE A 60 3.28 0.36 11.05
CA ILE A 60 3.87 1.68 11.30
C ILE A 60 4.72 1.70 12.58
N GLY A 61 4.27 1.01 13.62
CA GLY A 61 5.01 0.95 14.89
C GLY A 61 6.34 0.23 14.77
N GLU A 62 6.37 -0.86 14.00
CA GLU A 62 7.59 -1.66 13.82
C GLU A 62 8.41 -1.20 12.62
N GLY A 63 7.78 -0.64 11.59
CA GLY A 63 8.44 -0.29 10.33
C GLY A 63 8.91 -1.52 9.58
N TYR A 64 8.11 -2.59 9.53
CA TYR A 64 8.43 -3.78 8.75
C TYR A 64 7.16 -4.43 8.20
N TRP A 65 7.33 -5.30 7.21
CA TRP A 65 6.25 -6.05 6.57
C TRP A 65 6.05 -7.40 7.27
N SER A 66 4.81 -7.87 7.30
CA SER A 66 4.49 -9.21 7.80
C SER A 66 3.43 -9.90 6.95
N ALA A 67 3.57 -11.22 6.80
CA ALA A 67 2.55 -12.04 6.18
C ALA A 67 1.35 -12.20 7.12
N ASN A 68 0.15 -11.98 6.61
CA ASN A 68 -1.08 -11.97 7.38
C ASN A 68 -2.18 -12.74 6.66
N ASP A 69 -3.11 -13.25 7.45
CA ASP A 69 -4.39 -13.77 6.97
C ASP A 69 -5.16 -12.65 6.26
N CYS A 70 -5.42 -12.86 4.97
CA CYS A 70 -6.11 -11.92 4.08
C CYS A 70 -7.49 -11.51 4.59
N PHE A 71 -8.15 -12.32 5.43
CA PHE A 71 -9.47 -12.04 6.00
C PHE A 71 -9.44 -11.10 7.21
N LYS A 72 -8.26 -10.76 7.74
CA LYS A 72 -8.14 -9.78 8.82
C LYS A 72 -8.57 -8.39 8.36
N ASN A 73 -9.21 -7.64 9.26
CA ASN A 73 -9.56 -6.26 8.99
C ASN A 73 -8.39 -5.34 9.37
N LYS A 74 -7.80 -4.68 8.38
CA LYS A 74 -6.72 -3.69 8.56
C LYS A 74 -7.05 -2.41 7.79
N SER A 75 -6.39 -1.32 8.19
CA SER A 75 -6.35 -0.10 7.39
C SER A 75 -5.56 -0.41 6.10
N TYR A 76 -5.51 0.50 5.14
CA TYR A 76 -4.82 0.26 3.87
C TYR A 76 -4.35 1.54 3.22
N VAL A 77 -3.35 1.41 2.35
CA VAL A 77 -2.80 2.50 1.55
C VAL A 77 -3.28 2.32 0.11
N CYS A 78 -3.68 3.41 -0.54
CA CYS A 78 -3.89 3.44 -1.98
C CYS A 78 -2.81 4.30 -2.64
N ALA A 79 -2.29 3.86 -3.79
CA ALA A 79 -1.34 4.59 -4.62
C ALA A 79 -1.90 4.83 -6.02
N VAL A 80 -1.67 6.03 -6.54
CA VAL A 80 -2.04 6.45 -7.88
C VAL A 80 -0.77 6.90 -8.61
N PRO A 81 -0.27 6.14 -9.60
CA PRO A 81 0.83 6.60 -10.43
C PRO A 81 0.39 7.75 -11.32
N ILE A 82 1.16 8.84 -11.33
CA ILE A 82 0.88 9.99 -12.20
C ILE A 82 1.36 9.64 -13.61
N THR A 83 0.45 9.11 -14.42
CA THR A 83 0.69 8.84 -15.85
C THR A 83 0.38 10.12 -16.64
N THR A 84 1.38 10.97 -16.88
CA THR A 84 1.20 12.09 -17.82
C THR A 84 1.49 11.65 -19.26
N PRO A 85 0.54 11.88 -20.18
CA PRO A 85 0.90 12.24 -21.55
C PRO A 85 0.30 13.57 -22.02
N VAL A 86 -0.44 14.32 -21.18
CA VAL A 86 -1.19 15.51 -21.65
C VAL A 86 -0.28 16.75 -21.72
N PRO A 87 0.03 17.31 -22.92
CA PRO A 87 0.98 18.42 -23.07
C PRO A 87 0.42 19.81 -22.71
N THR A 88 -0.83 19.90 -22.27
CA THR A 88 -1.58 21.17 -22.20
C THR A 88 -1.97 21.61 -20.78
N LEU A 89 -1.69 20.82 -19.76
CA LEU A 89 -1.98 21.17 -18.37
C LEU A 89 -0.69 21.11 -17.55
N PRO A 90 -0.51 22.00 -16.55
CA PRO A 90 0.60 21.84 -15.61
C PRO A 90 0.57 20.42 -15.04
N PRO A 91 1.74 19.81 -14.76
CA PRO A 91 1.79 18.48 -14.17
C PRO A 91 0.84 18.43 -12.97
N PHE A 92 0.21 17.26 -12.74
CA PHE A 92 -0.64 17.02 -11.56
C PHE A 92 0.21 17.09 -10.27
N THR A 93 0.83 18.23 -9.96
CA THR A 93 1.61 18.47 -8.75
C THR A 93 0.71 18.56 -7.52
N ASN A 94 -0.60 18.43 -7.68
CA ASN A 94 -1.56 18.35 -6.60
C ASN A 94 -2.29 17.00 -6.69
N CYS A 95 -1.93 16.10 -5.78
CA CYS A 95 -2.73 14.93 -5.50
C CYS A 95 -4.13 15.36 -5.03
N SER A 96 -5.11 14.46 -5.17
CA SER A 96 -6.44 14.69 -4.60
C SER A 96 -6.37 14.87 -3.07
N GLU A 97 -7.38 15.51 -2.49
CA GLU A 97 -7.48 15.68 -1.04
C GLU A 97 -7.26 14.35 -0.31
N GLY A 98 -6.35 14.35 0.68
CA GLY A 98 -6.00 13.16 1.45
C GLY A 98 -4.90 12.27 0.84
N TYR A 99 -4.32 12.66 -0.30
CA TYR A 99 -3.17 12.00 -0.90
C TYR A 99 -1.94 12.90 -0.86
N THR A 100 -0.77 12.29 -0.63
CA THR A 100 0.52 12.95 -0.60
C THR A 100 1.37 12.51 -1.78
N TYR A 101 1.97 13.48 -2.47
CA TYR A 101 2.83 13.22 -3.61
C TYR A 101 4.22 12.76 -3.17
N PHE A 102 4.70 11.65 -3.73
CA PHE A 102 6.06 11.18 -3.55
C PHE A 102 6.83 11.31 -4.87
N GLN A 103 7.78 12.24 -4.89
CA GLN A 103 8.61 12.51 -6.06
C GLN A 103 9.35 11.28 -6.61
N PRO A 104 10.02 10.44 -5.79
CA PRO A 104 10.82 9.33 -6.30
C PRO A 104 10.04 8.31 -7.14
N THR A 105 8.77 8.06 -6.83
CA THR A 105 7.92 7.11 -7.56
C THR A 105 6.93 7.80 -8.50
N HIS A 106 6.95 9.14 -8.54
CA HIS A 106 6.00 9.95 -9.29
C HIS A 106 4.53 9.59 -9.01
N SER A 107 4.23 9.23 -7.76
CA SER A 107 2.93 8.67 -7.37
C SER A 107 2.31 9.43 -6.19
N CYS A 108 0.99 9.41 -6.12
CA CYS A 108 0.21 9.94 -5.00
C CYS A 108 -0.20 8.79 -4.07
N TYR A 109 0.06 8.92 -2.77
CA TYR A 109 -0.27 7.90 -1.77
C TYR A 109 -1.27 8.44 -0.77
N GLY A 110 -2.30 7.65 -0.46
CA GLY A 110 -3.37 8.03 0.47
C GLY A 110 -3.65 6.90 1.43
N THR A 111 -3.49 7.17 2.72
CA THR A 111 -3.81 6.23 3.80
C THR A 111 -5.29 6.33 4.19
N VAL A 112 -5.99 5.19 4.22
CA VAL A 112 -7.42 5.13 4.56
C VAL A 112 -7.60 4.68 6.00
N PHE A 113 -7.67 5.66 6.91
CA PHE A 113 -7.91 5.44 8.34
C PHE A 113 -9.38 5.22 8.67
N GLY A 114 -9.66 4.37 9.66
CA GLY A 114 -11.00 4.16 10.21
C GLY A 114 -11.94 3.26 9.38
N ARG A 115 -11.49 2.76 8.22
CA ARG A 115 -12.25 1.80 7.40
C ARG A 115 -11.52 0.46 7.27
N LYS A 116 -11.27 -0.20 8.41
CA LYS A 116 -10.56 -1.48 8.42
C LYS A 116 -11.36 -2.56 7.67
N THR A 117 -10.70 -3.27 6.76
CA THR A 117 -11.34 -4.32 5.95
C THR A 117 -10.33 -5.38 5.51
N ASN A 118 -10.82 -6.46 4.89
CA ASN A 118 -9.97 -7.53 4.37
C ASN A 118 -9.20 -7.09 3.12
N PHE A 119 -8.15 -7.83 2.77
CA PHE A 119 -7.25 -7.46 1.67
C PHE A 119 -7.99 -7.21 0.35
N THR A 120 -8.83 -8.16 -0.08
CA THR A 120 -9.55 -8.06 -1.36
C THR A 120 -10.53 -6.89 -1.39
N THR A 121 -11.13 -6.52 -0.25
CA THR A 121 -12.04 -5.37 -0.17
C THR A 121 -11.26 -4.05 -0.19
N ALA A 122 -10.08 -4.02 0.42
CA ALA A 122 -9.17 -2.87 0.37
C ALA A 122 -8.68 -2.63 -1.06
N GLU A 123 -8.24 -3.68 -1.75
CA GLU A 123 -7.82 -3.64 -3.16
C GLU A 123 -8.92 -3.09 -4.06
N LYS A 124 -10.13 -3.66 -3.98
CA LYS A 124 -11.29 -3.17 -4.74
C LYS A 124 -11.66 -1.73 -4.43
N TYR A 125 -11.44 -1.28 -3.20
CA TYR A 125 -11.68 0.12 -2.86
C TYR A 125 -10.67 1.03 -3.57
N CYS A 126 -9.37 0.71 -3.52
CA CYS A 126 -8.36 1.49 -4.22
C CYS A 126 -8.68 1.52 -5.73
N GLU A 127 -9.03 0.37 -6.33
CA GLU A 127 -9.44 0.30 -7.75
C GLU A 127 -10.63 1.21 -8.05
N SER A 128 -11.63 1.26 -7.15
CA SER A 128 -12.83 2.08 -7.32
C SER A 128 -12.57 3.58 -7.36
N VAL A 129 -11.42 4.02 -6.84
CA VAL A 129 -10.97 5.42 -6.85
C VAL A 129 -9.85 5.67 -7.85
N GLY A 130 -9.59 4.73 -8.78
CA GLY A 130 -8.54 4.86 -9.78
C GLY A 130 -7.11 4.67 -9.22
N ALA A 131 -7.00 4.01 -8.08
CA ALA A 131 -5.75 3.69 -7.38
C ALA A 131 -5.54 2.18 -7.29
N GLN A 132 -4.43 1.75 -6.70
CA GLN A 132 -4.17 0.35 -6.35
C GLN A 132 -3.55 0.28 -4.96
N LEU A 133 -3.54 -0.90 -4.32
CA LEU A 133 -2.67 -1.09 -3.16
C LEU A 133 -1.20 -0.92 -3.63
N PRO A 134 -0.36 -0.18 -2.89
CA PRO A 134 0.97 0.19 -3.37
C PRO A 134 1.88 -1.02 -3.52
N SER A 135 2.63 -1.03 -4.62
CA SER A 135 3.93 -1.68 -4.67
C SER A 135 4.97 -0.84 -3.93
N ILE A 136 6.07 -1.47 -3.51
CA ILE A 136 7.17 -0.81 -2.83
C ILE A 136 8.49 -1.30 -3.41
N HIS A 137 9.26 -0.38 -3.98
CA HIS A 137 10.46 -0.66 -4.78
C HIS A 137 11.75 -0.06 -4.18
N SER A 138 11.65 0.63 -3.05
CA SER A 138 12.80 1.29 -2.43
C SER A 138 12.61 1.47 -0.93
N TYR A 139 13.73 1.60 -0.22
CA TYR A 139 13.72 1.98 1.19
C TYR A 139 13.08 3.35 1.39
N GLU A 140 13.31 4.30 0.49
CA GLU A 140 12.77 5.66 0.58
C GLU A 140 11.24 5.67 0.48
N GLU A 141 10.67 4.86 -0.42
CA GLU A 141 9.22 4.70 -0.57
C GLU A 141 8.61 4.02 0.66
N ASP A 142 9.21 2.94 1.09
CA ASP A 142 8.80 2.20 2.27
C ASP A 142 8.83 3.07 3.54
N HIS A 143 9.88 3.86 3.72
CA HIS A 143 10.02 4.84 4.79
C HIS A 143 8.95 5.92 4.70
N PHE A 144 8.73 6.48 3.50
CA PHE A 144 7.69 7.47 3.26
C PHE A 144 6.30 6.96 3.63
N LEU A 145 5.99 5.68 3.38
CA LEU A 145 4.69 5.09 3.71
C LEU A 145 4.39 5.01 5.22
N ARG A 146 5.42 5.07 6.06
CA ARG A 146 5.31 4.90 7.52
C ARG A 146 5.15 6.22 8.27
N GLY A 147 5.44 7.35 7.62
CA GLY A 147 5.41 8.69 8.23
C GLY A 147 6.74 9.10 8.83
#